data_AF-A0A849R5D8-F1
#
_entry.id   AF-A0A849R5D8-F1
#
_cell.length_a   1.000
_cell.length_b   1.000
_cell.length_c   1.000
_cell.angle_alpha   90.00
_cell.angle_beta   90.00
_cell.angle_gamma   90.00
#
_symmetry.space_group_name_H-M   'P 1'
#
loop_
_entity.id
_entity.type
_entity.pdbx_description
1 polymer ?
#
loop_
_entity_poly.entity_id
_entity_poly.type
_entity_poly.pdbx_seq_one_letter_code
_entity_poly.pdbx_strand_id
1 'polypeptide(L)'
;MKCRLWLFLILASIILLFAPVSAVTCDSGTLDTTCNITTSQNVTGEDISGSGNLVIRNGGDLWTDSGPDTTVAINMAGYVAIESGGSITGNANITTANLTIETGGEINVDYKGYAGGPKLSAGFGSGAGGTGTGGGGAGHGGNGGNGYGSAGGTSYDSLTEPQDLGSGGGGGGTASAGSGGAGGGLLKLYVSETLAVNGSIQANGGGGSVSDGRGGGGGSGGSIWIDAKMITGTGTIRANGGNGGDSSYDGGGGAGGRIA
;
A
#
# COMPACT_ATOMS: atom_id res chain seq x y z
N MET A 1 65.62 18.68 -17.70
CA MET A 1 64.36 18.51 -16.94
C MET A 1 63.68 17.27 -17.49
N LYS A 2 63.63 16.18 -16.69
CA LYS A 2 63.20 14.85 -17.15
C LYS A 2 61.68 14.72 -17.06
N CYS A 3 61.11 14.26 -18.17
CA CYS A 3 59.73 13.89 -18.44
C CYS A 3 59.24 12.75 -17.52
N ARG A 4 57.97 12.78 -17.09
CA ARG A 4 57.22 11.59 -16.64
C ARG A 4 55.71 11.77 -16.89
N LEU A 5 55.29 11.18 -18.00
CA LEU A 5 53.92 10.93 -18.45
C LEU A 5 53.27 9.89 -17.51
N TRP A 6 52.12 10.20 -16.92
CA TRP A 6 51.29 9.21 -16.20
C TRP A 6 50.13 8.79 -17.09
N LEU A 7 50.20 7.55 -17.58
CA LEU A 7 49.15 6.87 -18.34
C LEU A 7 48.23 6.18 -17.33
N PHE A 8 47.03 6.72 -17.11
CA PHE A 8 45.98 6.04 -16.34
C PHE A 8 45.21 5.10 -17.28
N LEU A 9 45.47 3.80 -17.15
CA LEU A 9 44.64 2.74 -17.72
C LEU A 9 43.38 2.62 -16.85
N ILE A 10 42.22 3.00 -17.38
CA ILE A 10 40.92 2.71 -16.75
C ILE A 10 40.50 1.33 -17.22
N LEU A 11 40.49 0.35 -16.31
CA LEU A 11 39.90 -0.96 -16.52
C LEU A 11 38.38 -0.79 -16.60
N ALA A 12 37.80 -1.01 -17.78
CA ALA A 12 36.36 -1.13 -17.94
C ALA A 12 35.90 -2.45 -17.31
N SER A 13 35.24 -2.39 -16.15
CA SER A 13 34.51 -3.53 -15.61
C SER A 13 33.27 -3.77 -16.47
N ILE A 14 33.27 -4.89 -17.18
CA ILE A 14 32.09 -5.44 -17.82
C ILE A 14 31.13 -5.84 -16.70
N ILE A 15 30.16 -4.98 -16.42
CA ILE A 15 28.95 -5.34 -15.69
C ILE A 15 28.14 -6.18 -16.68
N LEU A 16 28.17 -7.50 -16.49
CA LEU A 16 27.17 -8.39 -17.05
C LEU A 16 25.82 -7.96 -16.48
N LEU A 17 25.06 -7.20 -17.27
CA LEU A 17 23.63 -7.01 -17.06
C LEU A 17 22.98 -8.39 -17.18
N PHE A 18 22.88 -9.10 -16.06
CA PHE A 18 21.79 -10.05 -15.92
C PHE A 18 20.53 -9.20 -16.03
N ALA A 19 19.75 -9.40 -17.10
CA ALA A 19 18.36 -8.99 -17.09
C ALA A 19 17.76 -9.50 -15.77
N PRO A 20 17.00 -8.68 -15.03
CA PRO A 20 16.37 -9.18 -13.81
C PRO A 20 15.59 -10.43 -14.21
N VAL A 21 15.92 -11.55 -13.58
CA VAL A 21 15.01 -12.70 -13.54
C VAL A 21 13.71 -12.12 -13.02
N SER A 22 12.63 -12.23 -13.80
CA SER A 22 11.28 -11.85 -13.33
C SER A 22 11.11 -12.38 -11.90
N ALA A 23 10.99 -11.48 -10.92
CA ALA A 23 10.92 -11.87 -9.52
C ALA A 23 9.66 -12.68 -9.21
N VAL A 24 8.62 -12.55 -10.05
CA VAL A 24 7.48 -13.46 -10.04
C VAL A 24 7.80 -14.71 -10.84
N THR A 25 7.60 -15.86 -10.21
CA THR A 25 7.71 -17.19 -10.83
C THR A 25 6.32 -17.74 -11.06
N CYS A 26 5.94 -17.97 -12.31
CA CYS A 26 4.68 -18.65 -12.61
C CYS A 26 4.75 -20.10 -12.13
N ASP A 27 3.79 -20.54 -11.31
CA ASP A 27 3.70 -21.95 -10.92
C ASP A 27 3.33 -22.83 -12.11
N SER A 28 2.64 -22.26 -13.11
CA SER A 28 2.50 -22.83 -14.44
C SER A 28 2.31 -21.75 -15.51
N GLY A 29 2.77 -22.05 -16.73
CA GLY A 29 2.77 -21.12 -17.85
C GLY A 29 3.85 -20.05 -17.74
N THR A 30 3.67 -18.91 -18.42
CA THR A 30 4.61 -17.80 -18.47
C THR A 30 3.88 -16.46 -18.53
N LEU A 31 4.58 -15.36 -18.23
CA LEU A 31 4.06 -13.99 -18.37
C LEU A 31 3.67 -13.61 -19.82
N ASP A 32 4.20 -14.31 -20.82
CA ASP A 32 3.85 -14.13 -22.23
C ASP A 32 2.70 -15.03 -22.72
N THR A 33 2.22 -15.93 -21.87
CA THR A 33 1.09 -16.82 -22.18
C THR A 33 -0.02 -16.63 -21.15
N THR A 34 -0.16 -17.56 -20.20
CA THR A 34 -0.97 -17.39 -19.00
C THR A 34 -0.13 -17.82 -17.82
N CYS A 35 0.30 -16.87 -17.01
CA CYS A 35 1.03 -17.09 -15.77
C CYS A 35 0.04 -17.38 -14.65
N ASN A 36 0.04 -18.60 -14.13
CA ASN A 36 -0.78 -18.96 -12.98
C ASN A 36 0.05 -18.88 -11.70
N ILE A 37 -0.47 -18.17 -10.70
CA ILE A 37 0.07 -18.07 -9.35
C ILE A 37 -0.88 -18.78 -8.39
N THR A 38 -0.35 -19.78 -7.70
CA THR A 38 -1.00 -20.63 -6.69
C THR A 38 -0.21 -20.64 -5.37
N THR A 39 0.93 -19.94 -5.33
CA THR A 39 1.83 -19.79 -4.19
C THR A 39 1.95 -18.32 -3.77
N SER A 40 2.37 -18.09 -2.53
CA SER A 40 2.66 -16.75 -2.02
C SER A 40 4.09 -16.32 -2.38
N GLN A 41 4.24 -15.12 -2.96
CA GLN A 41 5.50 -14.60 -3.50
C GLN A 41 5.70 -13.14 -3.11
N ASN A 42 6.91 -12.82 -2.63
CA ASN A 42 7.30 -11.44 -2.34
C ASN A 42 7.69 -10.74 -3.65
N VAL A 43 7.00 -9.66 -3.97
CA VAL A 43 7.20 -8.86 -5.19
C VAL A 43 7.48 -7.39 -4.86
N THR A 44 8.01 -7.12 -3.67
CA THR A 44 8.30 -5.76 -3.19
C THR A 44 9.21 -5.00 -4.16
N GLY A 45 8.71 -3.91 -4.72
CA GLY A 45 9.48 -3.05 -5.64
C GLY A 45 9.79 -3.69 -7.00
N GLU A 46 9.13 -4.79 -7.35
CA GLU A 46 9.39 -5.53 -8.57
C GLU A 46 8.57 -5.00 -9.76
N ASP A 47 9.12 -5.16 -10.96
CA ASP A 47 8.44 -4.91 -12.24
C ASP A 47 8.04 -6.24 -12.89
N ILE A 48 6.75 -6.59 -12.81
CA ILE A 48 6.17 -7.78 -13.44
C ILE A 48 5.54 -7.36 -14.76
N SER A 49 6.13 -7.77 -15.87
CA SER A 49 5.62 -7.42 -17.20
C SER A 49 5.56 -8.60 -18.15
N GLY A 50 4.53 -8.66 -18.98
CA GLY A 50 4.39 -9.71 -19.99
C GLY A 50 3.31 -9.42 -21.04
N SER A 51 3.43 -10.10 -22.18
CA SER A 51 2.46 -9.98 -23.27
C SER A 51 1.19 -10.82 -23.07
N GLY A 52 1.19 -11.71 -22.08
CA GLY A 52 0.11 -12.64 -21.78
C GLY A 52 -0.80 -12.19 -20.64
N ASN A 53 -1.30 -13.18 -19.89
CA ASN A 53 -2.24 -13.01 -18.79
C ASN A 53 -1.60 -13.38 -17.46
N LEU A 54 -2.06 -12.75 -16.38
CA LEU A 54 -1.70 -13.09 -15.00
C LEU A 54 -2.96 -13.55 -14.27
N VAL A 55 -2.93 -14.77 -13.74
CA VAL A 55 -4.06 -15.37 -13.00
C VAL A 55 -3.58 -15.76 -11.62
N ILE A 56 -4.10 -15.09 -10.60
CA ILE A 56 -3.86 -15.40 -9.18
C ILE A 56 -5.01 -16.26 -8.69
N ARG A 57 -4.70 -17.51 -8.37
CA ARG A 57 -5.67 -18.55 -8.03
C ARG A 57 -5.68 -18.79 -6.53
N ASN A 58 -6.50 -19.75 -6.09
CA ASN A 58 -6.56 -20.15 -4.69
C ASN A 58 -5.16 -20.47 -4.12
N GLY A 59 -4.79 -19.78 -3.03
CA GLY A 59 -3.47 -19.91 -2.38
C GLY A 59 -2.36 -19.05 -3.02
N GLY A 60 -2.62 -18.47 -4.19
CA GLY A 60 -1.74 -17.50 -4.83
C GLY A 60 -1.82 -16.14 -4.16
N ASP A 61 -0.66 -15.56 -3.84
CA ASP A 61 -0.58 -14.24 -3.23
C ASP A 61 0.65 -13.50 -3.73
N LEU A 62 0.47 -12.32 -4.30
CA LEU A 62 1.58 -11.42 -4.62
C LEU A 62 1.62 -10.32 -3.57
N TRP A 63 2.62 -10.34 -2.69
CA TRP A 63 2.68 -9.42 -1.55
C TRP A 63 3.89 -8.50 -1.59
N THR A 64 3.73 -7.32 -1.01
CA THR A 64 4.82 -6.34 -0.81
C THR A 64 4.99 -6.01 0.66
N ASP A 65 6.17 -5.51 1.02
CA ASP A 65 6.38 -4.83 2.29
C ASP A 65 5.50 -3.56 2.40
N SER A 66 5.31 -3.07 3.63
CA SER A 66 4.59 -1.84 3.91
C SER A 66 5.50 -0.62 3.84
N GLY A 67 4.95 0.54 3.48
CA GLY A 67 5.64 1.81 3.53
C GLY A 67 5.99 2.39 2.14
N PRO A 68 6.75 3.49 2.11
CA PRO A 68 7.18 4.10 0.86
C PRO A 68 8.12 3.16 0.09
N ASP A 69 8.14 3.31 -1.23
CA ASP A 69 9.06 2.60 -2.13
C ASP A 69 8.92 1.07 -2.16
N THR A 70 7.78 0.52 -1.70
CA THR A 70 7.51 -0.93 -1.72
C THR A 70 6.59 -1.37 -2.86
N THR A 71 6.16 -0.45 -3.71
CA THR A 71 5.10 -0.69 -4.71
C THR A 71 5.57 -1.64 -5.80
N VAL A 72 4.78 -2.70 -6.07
CA VAL A 72 4.97 -3.56 -7.25
C VAL A 72 4.33 -2.91 -8.48
N ALA A 73 4.99 -2.98 -9.64
CA ALA A 73 4.37 -2.65 -10.91
C ALA A 73 3.98 -3.93 -11.65
N ILE A 74 2.73 -4.05 -12.06
CA ILE A 74 2.20 -5.16 -12.84
C ILE A 74 1.72 -4.62 -14.18
N ASN A 75 2.37 -5.00 -15.28
CA ASN A 75 2.07 -4.53 -16.63
C ASN A 75 1.81 -5.71 -17.57
N MET A 76 0.54 -6.06 -17.74
CA MET A 76 0.11 -7.21 -18.55
C MET A 76 -0.66 -6.74 -19.77
N ALA A 77 -0.19 -7.07 -20.98
CA ALA A 77 -0.90 -6.71 -22.20
C ALA A 77 -2.25 -7.44 -22.35
N GLY A 78 -2.34 -8.65 -21.81
CA GLY A 78 -3.59 -9.43 -21.70
C GLY A 78 -4.45 -8.98 -20.51
N TYR A 79 -5.03 -9.94 -19.81
CA TYR A 79 -5.83 -9.68 -18.62
C TYR A 79 -5.12 -10.08 -17.32
N VAL A 80 -5.53 -9.45 -16.23
CA VAL A 80 -5.25 -9.89 -14.86
C VAL A 80 -6.54 -10.42 -14.25
N ALA A 81 -6.49 -11.61 -13.67
CA ALA A 81 -7.61 -12.22 -12.96
C ALA A 81 -7.18 -12.65 -11.55
N ILE A 82 -7.98 -12.29 -10.56
CA ILE A 82 -7.84 -12.72 -9.18
C ILE A 82 -9.05 -13.60 -8.87
N GLU A 83 -8.85 -14.91 -8.95
CA GLU A 83 -9.89 -15.91 -8.67
C GLU A 83 -10.16 -16.03 -7.16
N SER A 84 -11.20 -16.78 -6.81
CA SER A 84 -11.54 -17.06 -5.40
C SER A 84 -10.35 -17.60 -4.58
N GLY A 85 -9.95 -16.87 -3.54
CA GLY A 85 -8.84 -17.18 -2.65
C GLY A 85 -7.46 -16.85 -3.21
N GLY A 86 -7.39 -16.09 -4.31
CA GLY A 86 -6.18 -15.39 -4.76
C GLY A 86 -6.13 -13.96 -4.23
N SER A 87 -4.93 -13.44 -4.02
CA SER A 87 -4.73 -12.08 -3.47
C SER A 87 -3.56 -11.32 -4.07
N ILE A 88 -3.68 -9.99 -4.05
CA ILE A 88 -2.53 -9.08 -4.10
C ILE A 88 -2.49 -8.35 -2.76
N THR A 89 -1.45 -8.57 -1.96
CA THR A 89 -1.33 -8.05 -0.58
C THR A 89 -0.20 -7.05 -0.46
N GLY A 90 -0.39 -5.84 -0.98
CA GLY A 90 0.70 -4.86 -1.05
C GLY A 90 0.41 -3.68 -1.96
N ASN A 91 1.21 -2.62 -1.82
CA ASN A 91 1.10 -1.45 -2.67
C ASN A 91 1.33 -1.86 -4.13
N ALA A 92 0.44 -1.46 -5.05
CA ALA A 92 0.50 -1.93 -6.43
C ALA A 92 0.12 -0.85 -7.45
N ASN A 93 0.80 -0.88 -8.59
CA ASN A 93 0.40 -0.18 -9.81
C ASN A 93 0.14 -1.22 -10.90
N ILE A 94 -1.12 -1.38 -11.30
CA ILE A 94 -1.55 -2.42 -12.23
C ILE A 94 -2.00 -1.75 -13.54
N THR A 95 -1.32 -2.08 -14.63
CA THR A 95 -1.64 -1.70 -16.00
C THR A 95 -2.04 -2.95 -16.77
N THR A 96 -3.29 -3.01 -17.25
CA THR A 96 -3.77 -4.18 -17.99
C THR A 96 -4.94 -3.86 -18.93
N ALA A 97 -5.25 -4.76 -19.88
CA ALA A 97 -6.43 -4.58 -20.72
C ALA A 97 -7.73 -4.80 -19.95
N ASN A 98 -7.81 -5.90 -19.18
CA ASN A 98 -8.96 -6.21 -18.33
C ASN A 98 -8.47 -6.69 -16.97
N LEU A 99 -9.14 -6.24 -15.89
CA LEU A 99 -8.88 -6.71 -14.54
C LEU A 99 -10.17 -7.27 -13.96
N THR A 100 -10.16 -8.54 -13.57
CA THR A 100 -11.29 -9.19 -12.90
C THR A 100 -10.88 -9.63 -11.50
N ILE A 101 -11.63 -9.20 -10.50
CA ILE A 101 -11.52 -9.68 -9.12
C ILE A 101 -12.80 -10.47 -8.84
N GLU A 102 -12.69 -11.80 -8.87
CA GLU A 102 -13.83 -12.68 -8.64
C GLU A 102 -14.29 -12.65 -7.18
N THR A 103 -15.48 -13.19 -6.92
CA THR A 103 -15.96 -13.38 -5.55
C THR A 103 -14.95 -14.22 -4.76
N GLY A 104 -14.49 -13.69 -3.62
CA GLY A 104 -13.46 -14.32 -2.79
C GLY A 104 -12.02 -14.02 -3.21
N GLY A 105 -11.80 -13.32 -4.33
CA GLY A 105 -10.51 -12.73 -4.67
C GLY A 105 -10.38 -11.32 -4.09
N GLU A 106 -9.15 -10.87 -3.82
CA GLU A 106 -8.92 -9.53 -3.27
C GLU A 106 -7.64 -8.82 -3.73
N ILE A 107 -7.71 -7.48 -3.70
CA ILE A 107 -6.54 -6.61 -3.61
C ILE A 107 -6.60 -5.94 -2.24
N ASN A 108 -5.62 -6.24 -1.38
CA ASN A 108 -5.58 -5.81 0.00
C ASN A 108 -4.32 -4.98 0.25
N VAL A 109 -4.50 -3.67 0.32
CA VAL A 109 -3.45 -2.70 0.69
C VAL A 109 -3.71 -2.11 2.08
N ASP A 110 -4.46 -2.81 2.94
CA ASP A 110 -4.68 -2.40 4.33
C ASP A 110 -3.35 -2.31 5.09
N TYR A 111 -3.16 -1.23 5.84
CA TYR A 111 -1.99 -1.00 6.70
C TYR A 111 -0.64 -0.95 5.95
N LYS A 112 -0.64 -0.89 4.61
CA LYS A 112 0.58 -0.85 3.77
C LYS A 112 1.14 0.56 3.55
N GLY A 113 0.54 1.57 4.17
CA GLY A 113 0.99 2.96 4.13
C GLY A 113 2.09 3.28 5.14
N TYR A 114 2.13 4.53 5.59
CA TYR A 114 3.11 4.96 6.58
C TYR A 114 2.86 4.32 7.95
N ALA A 115 3.94 3.99 8.65
CA ALA A 115 3.86 3.43 9.98
C ALA A 115 3.18 4.39 10.97
N GLY A 116 2.47 3.82 11.94
CA GLY A 116 1.99 4.56 13.11
C GLY A 116 3.14 5.04 13.99
N GLY A 117 2.88 6.07 14.78
CA GLY A 117 3.85 6.61 15.71
C GLY A 117 4.14 5.59 16.81
N PRO A 118 5.41 5.26 17.08
CA PRO A 118 5.74 4.56 18.31
C PRO A 118 5.36 5.45 19.50
N LYS A 119 5.39 4.86 20.69
CA LYS A 119 5.21 5.60 21.94
C LYS A 119 6.12 6.83 21.98
N LEU A 120 5.63 7.94 22.53
CA LEU A 120 6.32 9.23 22.60
C LEU A 120 6.59 9.90 21.24
N SER A 121 5.97 9.42 20.15
CA SER A 121 6.17 9.97 18.81
C SER A 121 4.85 10.22 18.09
N ALA A 122 4.85 11.24 17.23
CA ALA A 122 3.83 11.40 16.20
C ALA A 122 3.91 10.23 15.19
N GLY A 123 2.86 10.09 14.40
CA GLY A 123 2.87 9.16 13.26
C GLY A 123 3.77 9.62 12.13
N PHE A 124 3.85 8.80 11.08
CA PHE A 124 4.59 9.12 9.86
C PHE A 124 3.63 9.48 8.71
N GLY A 125 4.11 10.24 7.74
CA GLY A 125 3.34 10.70 6.58
C GLY A 125 2.84 12.15 6.67
N SER A 126 2.36 12.68 5.56
CA SER A 126 1.96 14.09 5.40
C SER A 126 0.79 14.52 6.30
N GLY A 127 -0.09 13.60 6.65
CA GLY A 127 -1.21 13.78 7.57
C GLY A 127 -1.01 13.02 8.87
N ALA A 128 0.22 12.90 9.36
CA ALA A 128 0.52 12.20 10.61
C ALA A 128 -0.30 12.72 11.80
N GLY A 129 -0.78 11.79 12.63
CA GLY A 129 -1.41 12.13 13.90
C GLY A 129 -0.39 12.62 14.95
N GLY A 130 -0.75 13.64 15.73
CA GLY A 130 0.12 14.20 16.77
C GLY A 130 0.29 13.28 17.99
N THR A 131 1.38 13.46 18.74
CA THR A 131 1.58 12.78 20.03
C THR A 131 1.06 13.63 21.19
N GLY A 132 0.49 12.98 22.20
CA GLY A 132 -0.09 13.60 23.39
C GLY A 132 -0.58 12.54 24.35
N THR A 133 -1.40 12.89 25.35
CA THR A 133 -1.81 11.93 26.38
C THR A 133 -2.58 10.74 25.78
N GLY A 134 -3.46 11.00 24.82
CA GLY A 134 -3.87 10.06 23.77
C GLY A 134 -3.37 10.56 22.41
N GLY A 135 -3.06 9.66 21.49
CA GLY A 135 -2.53 9.99 20.17
C GLY A 135 -3.59 10.52 19.20
N GLY A 136 -3.24 11.48 18.36
CA GLY A 136 -4.13 12.02 17.33
C GLY A 136 -4.31 11.03 16.19
N GLY A 137 -5.50 10.97 15.61
CA GLY A 137 -5.75 10.19 14.40
C GLY A 137 -5.10 10.83 13.18
N ALA A 138 -4.66 10.03 12.21
CA ALA A 138 -4.08 10.55 10.97
C ALA A 138 -5.14 11.09 10.01
N GLY A 139 -4.77 12.12 9.24
CA GLY A 139 -5.56 12.66 8.13
C GLY A 139 -5.14 12.08 6.78
N HIS A 140 -6.02 12.14 5.78
CA HIS A 140 -5.73 11.92 4.35
C HIS A 140 -6.87 12.48 3.48
N GLY A 141 -7.93 11.69 3.22
CA GLY A 141 -9.14 12.16 2.53
C GLY A 141 -9.93 13.22 3.32
N GLY A 142 -9.72 13.27 4.64
CA GLY A 142 -10.19 14.32 5.54
C GLY A 142 -9.21 14.52 6.70
N ASN A 143 -9.56 15.38 7.65
CA ASN A 143 -8.78 15.54 8.88
C ASN A 143 -9.03 14.35 9.82
N GLY A 144 -7.96 13.87 10.46
CA GLY A 144 -8.05 12.88 11.53
C GLY A 144 -8.68 13.48 12.79
N GLY A 145 -9.26 12.61 13.62
CA GLY A 145 -9.81 13.00 14.92
C GLY A 145 -8.72 13.42 15.90
N ASN A 146 -9.03 14.37 16.78
CA ASN A 146 -8.14 14.74 17.88
C ASN A 146 -8.12 13.63 18.94
N GLY A 147 -6.94 13.35 19.49
CA GLY A 147 -6.80 12.52 20.68
C GLY A 147 -6.81 13.37 21.95
N TYR A 148 -6.74 12.72 23.12
CA TYR A 148 -6.66 13.44 24.38
C TYR A 148 -5.38 14.26 24.49
N GLY A 149 -5.48 15.58 24.25
CA GLY A 149 -4.35 16.50 24.30
C GLY A 149 -3.41 16.44 23.10
N SER A 150 -3.87 15.93 21.94
CA SER A 150 -3.13 15.91 20.68
C SER A 150 -4.03 16.24 19.49
N ALA A 151 -3.47 16.92 18.49
CA ALA A 151 -4.18 17.22 17.25
C ALA A 151 -4.18 16.01 16.31
N GLY A 152 -5.30 15.82 15.60
CA GLY A 152 -5.35 14.93 14.44
C GLY A 152 -4.57 15.51 13.25
N GLY A 153 -4.22 14.64 12.31
CA GLY A 153 -3.55 15.03 11.07
C GLY A 153 -4.47 15.75 10.09
N THR A 154 -3.88 16.56 9.21
CA THR A 154 -4.62 17.30 8.16
C THR A 154 -4.86 16.45 6.92
N SER A 155 -5.89 16.78 6.15
CA SER A 155 -6.09 16.21 4.82
C SER A 155 -4.99 16.60 3.83
N TYR A 156 -4.64 15.72 2.89
CA TYR A 156 -3.66 15.97 1.81
C TYR A 156 -4.01 15.15 0.57
N ASP A 157 -3.15 15.16 -0.46
CA ASP A 157 -3.28 14.41 -1.72
C ASP A 157 -4.35 14.98 -2.69
N SER A 158 -4.30 14.54 -3.94
CA SER A 158 -5.19 14.94 -5.03
C SER A 158 -6.59 14.36 -4.88
N LEU A 159 -7.62 15.16 -5.17
CA LEU A 159 -9.02 14.73 -5.17
C LEU A 159 -9.37 13.81 -6.35
N THR A 160 -8.61 13.88 -7.45
CA THR A 160 -8.93 13.22 -8.72
C THR A 160 -7.89 12.19 -9.15
N GLU A 161 -6.66 12.30 -8.64
CA GLU A 161 -5.54 11.42 -8.98
C GLU A 161 -4.70 11.14 -7.73
N PRO A 162 -5.25 10.48 -6.70
CA PRO A 162 -4.57 10.26 -5.43
C PRO A 162 -3.37 9.34 -5.61
N GLN A 163 -2.21 9.74 -5.11
CA GLN A 163 -0.93 9.04 -5.30
C GLN A 163 -0.15 8.81 -4.01
N ASP A 164 -0.60 9.38 -2.90
CA ASP A 164 0.13 9.29 -1.66
C ASP A 164 -0.38 8.12 -0.80
N LEU A 165 0.53 7.50 -0.04
CA LEU A 165 0.17 6.52 0.98
C LEU A 165 -0.63 7.17 2.11
N GLY A 166 -1.47 6.39 2.78
CA GLY A 166 -2.11 6.78 4.02
C GLY A 166 -1.10 7.03 5.15
N SER A 167 -1.40 7.99 6.03
CA SER A 167 -0.55 8.39 7.15
C SER A 167 -0.82 7.57 8.40
N GLY A 168 0.20 7.44 9.25
CA GLY A 168 0.09 6.77 10.54
C GLY A 168 -0.45 7.67 11.64
N GLY A 169 -1.24 7.10 12.54
CA GLY A 169 -1.74 7.78 13.73
C GLY A 169 -0.63 8.06 14.75
N GLY A 170 -0.85 8.99 15.68
CA GLY A 170 0.12 9.33 16.72
C GLY A 170 0.19 8.29 17.83
N GLY A 171 1.37 8.07 18.40
CA GLY A 171 1.53 7.31 19.63
C GLY A 171 1.23 8.17 20.86
N GLY A 172 0.83 7.54 21.96
CA GLY A 172 0.64 8.24 23.22
C GLY A 172 1.96 8.72 23.83
N GLY A 173 1.90 9.79 24.60
CA GLY A 173 3.03 10.61 25.05
C GLY A 173 3.74 10.08 26.30
N THR A 174 3.65 8.77 26.57
CA THR A 174 4.40 8.10 27.65
C THR A 174 4.96 6.78 27.16
N ALA A 175 6.01 6.27 27.80
CA ALA A 175 6.60 4.96 27.48
C ALA A 175 5.64 3.77 27.73
N SER A 176 4.55 4.00 28.45
CA SER A 176 3.52 3.01 28.77
C SER A 176 2.26 3.15 27.91
N ALA A 177 2.18 4.14 27.01
CA ALA A 177 1.00 4.38 26.18
C ALA A 177 0.92 3.45 24.96
N GLY A 178 -0.25 3.45 24.31
CA GLY A 178 -0.47 2.79 23.03
C GLY A 178 0.27 3.46 21.85
N SER A 179 0.66 2.65 20.88
CA SER A 179 1.20 3.10 19.59
C SER A 179 0.08 3.45 18.62
N GLY A 180 0.35 4.37 17.69
CA GLY A 180 -0.57 4.70 16.62
C GLY A 180 -0.72 3.58 15.59
N GLY A 181 -1.85 3.56 14.88
CA GLY A 181 -2.09 2.64 13.78
C GLY A 181 -1.40 3.07 12.49
N ALA A 182 -1.03 2.11 11.64
CA ALA A 182 -0.44 2.37 10.33
C ALA A 182 -1.49 2.87 9.32
N GLY A 183 -1.08 3.68 8.35
CA GLY A 183 -1.96 4.14 7.27
C GLY A 183 -2.24 3.06 6.22
N GLY A 184 -3.32 3.22 5.46
CA GLY A 184 -3.62 2.39 4.29
C GLY A 184 -2.62 2.61 3.14
N GLY A 185 -2.48 1.61 2.28
CA GLY A 185 -1.55 1.61 1.16
C GLY A 185 -2.00 2.38 -0.07
N LEU A 186 -1.27 2.17 -1.17
CA LEU A 186 -1.51 2.77 -2.48
C LEU A 186 -1.86 1.69 -3.49
N LEU A 187 -2.97 1.88 -4.19
CA LEU A 187 -3.35 1.11 -5.35
C LEU A 187 -3.63 2.05 -6.51
N LYS A 188 -2.93 1.85 -7.62
CA LYS A 188 -3.23 2.49 -8.90
C LYS A 188 -3.64 1.42 -9.91
N LEU A 189 -4.80 1.59 -10.52
CA LEU A 189 -5.32 0.73 -11.57
C LEU A 189 -5.44 1.55 -12.85
N TYR A 190 -4.74 1.11 -13.90
CA TYR A 190 -4.93 1.57 -15.27
C TYR A 190 -5.44 0.39 -16.10
N VAL A 191 -6.75 0.38 -16.37
CA VAL A 191 -7.44 -0.72 -17.03
C VAL A 191 -8.04 -0.20 -18.33
N SER A 192 -7.42 -0.52 -19.48
CA SER A 192 -7.82 0.12 -20.74
C SER A 192 -9.24 -0.23 -21.19
N GLU A 193 -9.77 -1.39 -20.76
CA GLU A 193 -11.13 -1.83 -21.03
C GLU A 193 -11.95 -1.98 -19.74
N THR A 194 -12.16 -3.20 -19.24
CA THR A 194 -13.10 -3.45 -18.15
C THR A 194 -12.39 -3.81 -16.84
N LEU A 195 -12.73 -3.08 -15.78
CA LEU A 195 -12.49 -3.46 -14.40
C LEU A 195 -13.77 -4.09 -13.82
N ALA A 196 -13.73 -5.38 -13.51
CA ALA A 196 -14.81 -6.11 -12.88
C ALA A 196 -14.46 -6.47 -11.43
N VAL A 197 -15.13 -5.83 -10.46
CA VAL A 197 -14.90 -6.05 -9.02
C VAL A 197 -16.10 -6.78 -8.41
N ASN A 198 -16.01 -8.10 -8.30
CA ASN A 198 -16.98 -8.94 -7.59
C ASN A 198 -16.50 -9.33 -6.18
N GLY A 199 -15.18 -9.39 -5.99
CA GLY A 199 -14.51 -9.54 -4.69
C GLY A 199 -14.31 -8.20 -3.96
N SER A 200 -13.09 -7.95 -3.45
CA SER A 200 -12.81 -6.72 -2.69
C SER A 200 -11.50 -6.03 -3.05
N ILE A 201 -11.54 -4.70 -3.02
CA ILE A 201 -10.38 -3.80 -3.01
C ILE A 201 -10.39 -3.01 -1.70
N GLN A 202 -9.28 -3.02 -0.97
CA GLN A 202 -9.21 -2.46 0.39
C GLN A 202 -7.92 -1.67 0.62
N ALA A 203 -8.02 -0.46 1.17
CA ALA A 203 -6.90 0.41 1.55
C ALA A 203 -7.13 1.05 2.93
N ASN A 204 -7.53 0.25 3.92
CA ASN A 204 -7.92 0.71 5.24
C ASN A 204 -6.70 1.02 6.13
N GLY A 205 -6.87 2.02 7.00
CA GLY A 205 -5.94 2.38 8.07
C GLY A 205 -6.14 1.56 9.34
N GLY A 206 -5.05 1.37 10.09
CA GLY A 206 -4.98 0.54 11.29
C GLY A 206 -5.48 1.25 12.53
N GLY A 207 -6.05 0.47 13.45
CA GLY A 207 -6.42 0.99 14.76
C GLY A 207 -5.21 1.36 15.61
N GLY A 208 -5.34 2.41 16.42
CA GLY A 208 -4.37 2.67 17.49
C GLY A 208 -4.52 1.65 18.62
N SER A 209 -3.40 1.27 19.25
CA SER A 209 -3.42 0.37 20.40
C SER A 209 -3.70 1.11 21.71
N VAL A 210 -4.06 0.38 22.76
CA VAL A 210 -4.31 0.93 24.10
C VAL A 210 -3.34 0.30 25.09
N SER A 211 -2.73 1.13 25.95
CA SER A 211 -1.91 0.66 27.06
C SER A 211 -1.93 1.68 28.21
N ASP A 212 -1.98 1.21 29.44
CA ASP A 212 -2.01 2.03 30.67
C ASP A 212 -3.07 3.14 30.64
N GLY A 213 -4.26 2.81 30.12
CA GLY A 213 -5.38 3.74 29.98
C GLY A 213 -5.18 4.84 28.93
N ARG A 214 -4.19 4.73 28.04
CA ARG A 214 -3.86 5.70 26.99
C ARG A 214 -3.91 5.08 25.59
N GLY A 215 -4.75 5.64 24.73
CA GLY A 215 -4.94 5.20 23.34
C GLY A 215 -3.97 5.87 22.36
N GLY A 216 -3.46 5.09 21.41
CA GLY A 216 -2.85 5.61 20.19
C GLY A 216 -3.92 6.05 19.18
N GLY A 217 -3.57 6.96 18.28
CA GLY A 217 -4.47 7.39 17.21
C GLY A 217 -4.58 6.36 16.09
N GLY A 218 -5.73 6.33 15.41
CA GLY A 218 -5.92 5.50 14.22
C GLY A 218 -5.14 6.03 13.02
N GLY A 219 -4.61 5.13 12.19
CA GLY A 219 -4.04 5.46 10.88
C GLY A 219 -5.12 5.83 9.88
N SER A 220 -4.79 6.65 8.88
CA SER A 220 -5.75 7.05 7.86
C SER A 220 -5.95 5.91 6.85
N GLY A 221 -7.05 5.95 6.10
CA GLY A 221 -7.15 5.19 4.85
C GLY A 221 -6.05 5.61 3.87
N GLY A 222 -5.87 4.80 2.83
CA GLY A 222 -4.91 5.01 1.75
C GLY A 222 -5.53 5.52 0.45
N SER A 223 -4.82 5.33 -0.66
CA SER A 223 -5.22 5.82 -1.98
C SER A 223 -5.59 4.67 -2.91
N ILE A 224 -6.76 4.78 -3.53
CA ILE A 224 -7.21 3.92 -4.62
C ILE A 224 -7.52 4.83 -5.81
N TRP A 225 -6.68 4.77 -6.84
CA TRP A 225 -6.90 5.51 -8.08
C TRP A 225 -7.23 4.54 -9.21
N ILE A 226 -8.38 4.74 -9.85
CA ILE A 226 -8.89 3.86 -10.91
C ILE A 226 -9.11 4.68 -12.19
N ASP A 227 -8.28 4.40 -13.20
CA ASP A 227 -8.54 4.81 -14.57
C ASP A 227 -8.99 3.58 -15.37
N ALA A 228 -10.30 3.50 -15.65
CA ALA A 228 -10.89 2.42 -16.39
C ALA A 228 -12.00 2.91 -17.31
N LYS A 229 -12.09 2.32 -18.51
CA LYS A 229 -13.16 2.65 -19.47
C LYS A 229 -14.53 2.16 -18.99
N MET A 230 -14.58 1.01 -18.31
CA MET A 230 -15.80 0.46 -17.73
C MET A 230 -15.51 -0.18 -16.37
N ILE A 231 -16.30 0.17 -15.36
CA ILE A 231 -16.27 -0.45 -14.03
C ILE A 231 -17.57 -1.23 -13.83
N THR A 232 -17.48 -2.50 -13.47
CA THR A 232 -18.63 -3.40 -13.22
C THR A 232 -18.41 -4.23 -11.96
N GLY A 233 -19.45 -4.94 -11.52
CA GLY A 233 -19.39 -5.91 -10.44
C GLY A 233 -20.20 -5.52 -9.21
N THR A 234 -20.27 -6.43 -8.24
CA THR A 234 -21.07 -6.29 -7.01
C THR A 234 -20.23 -6.30 -5.73
N GLY A 235 -18.91 -6.19 -5.89
CA GLY A 235 -17.95 -6.22 -4.81
C GLY A 235 -17.84 -4.90 -4.04
N THR A 236 -16.78 -4.78 -3.25
CA THR A 236 -16.54 -3.59 -2.42
C THR A 236 -15.20 -2.94 -2.73
N ILE A 237 -15.17 -1.60 -2.73
CA ILE A 237 -13.95 -0.79 -2.80
C ILE A 237 -13.99 0.15 -1.59
N ARG A 238 -12.96 0.10 -0.71
CA ARG A 238 -12.95 0.89 0.53
C ARG A 238 -11.56 1.35 0.94
N ALA A 239 -11.52 2.53 1.58
CA ALA A 239 -10.33 3.14 2.15
C ALA A 239 -10.70 3.77 3.50
N ASN A 240 -11.14 2.96 4.46
CA ASN A 240 -11.59 3.47 5.76
C ASN A 240 -10.41 3.88 6.65
N GLY A 241 -10.60 4.90 7.48
CA GLY A 241 -9.66 5.19 8.56
C GLY A 241 -9.76 4.16 9.69
N GLY A 242 -8.67 4.04 10.46
CA GLY A 242 -8.62 3.17 11.63
C GLY A 242 -9.23 3.81 12.87
N ASN A 243 -9.68 2.98 13.81
CA ASN A 243 -10.21 3.46 15.08
C ASN A 243 -9.09 4.03 15.97
N GLY A 244 -9.41 5.05 16.76
CA GLY A 244 -8.56 5.45 17.89
C GLY A 244 -8.61 4.40 18.99
N GLY A 245 -7.58 4.34 19.83
CA GLY A 245 -7.59 3.48 21.02
C GLY A 245 -8.56 4.02 22.06
N ASP A 246 -9.57 3.22 22.41
CA ASP A 246 -10.62 3.53 23.41
C ASP A 246 -10.13 3.27 24.84
N SER A 247 -10.03 4.31 25.67
CA SER A 247 -9.49 4.26 27.03
C SER A 247 -9.82 5.51 27.87
N SER A 248 -9.28 5.64 29.08
CA SER A 248 -9.43 6.89 29.86
C SER A 248 -8.84 8.13 29.18
N TYR A 249 -7.86 7.93 28.31
CA TYR A 249 -7.25 8.97 27.48
C TYR A 249 -7.28 8.53 26.01
N ASP A 250 -8.44 8.73 25.39
CA ASP A 250 -8.75 8.25 24.04
C ASP A 250 -7.77 8.74 22.97
N GLY A 251 -7.48 7.84 22.04
CA GLY A 251 -6.88 8.18 20.77
C GLY A 251 -7.93 8.70 19.78
N GLY A 252 -7.51 9.59 18.88
CA GLY A 252 -8.37 10.06 17.79
C GLY A 252 -8.51 9.02 16.67
N GLY A 253 -9.70 8.92 16.06
CA GLY A 253 -9.92 8.08 14.89
C GLY A 253 -9.20 8.62 13.64
N GLY A 254 -8.68 7.74 12.81
CA GLY A 254 -8.09 8.10 11.51
C GLY A 254 -9.17 8.51 10.50
N ALA A 255 -8.82 9.43 9.61
CA ALA A 255 -9.67 9.81 8.49
C ALA A 255 -9.75 8.70 7.44
N GLY A 256 -10.84 8.69 6.66
CA GLY A 256 -10.89 7.92 5.42
C GLY A 256 -9.82 8.37 4.43
N GLY A 257 -9.50 7.46 3.50
CA GLY A 257 -8.59 7.69 2.40
C GLY A 257 -9.28 8.29 1.18
N ARG A 258 -8.62 8.19 0.02
CA ARG A 258 -9.14 8.69 -1.27
C ARG A 258 -9.42 7.54 -2.21
N ILE A 259 -10.59 7.59 -2.86
CA ILE A 259 -10.98 6.72 -3.95
C ILE A 259 -11.41 7.64 -5.09
N ALA A 260 -10.72 7.58 -6.23
CA ALA A 260 -10.97 8.42 -7.39
C ALA A 260 -10.97 7.61 -8.69
#